data_AF-A0A9D7VUE0-F1
#
_entry.id   AF-A0A9D7VUE0-F1
#
_cell.length_a   1.000
_cell.length_b   1.000
_cell.length_c   1.000
_cell.angle_alpha   90.00
_cell.angle_beta   90.00
_cell.angle_gamma   90.00
#
_symmetry.space_group_name_H-M   'P 1'
#
loop_
_entity.id
_entity.type
_entity.pdbx_description
1 polymer ?
#
loop_
_entity_poly.entity_id
_entity_poly.type
_entity_poly.pdbx_seq_one_letter_code
_entity_poly.pdbx_strand_id
1 'polypeptide(L)'
;MYMASVVLESWRNAIAEESKPLSVLTASFGPAVRLHLLDAYGWQLLACNRLTSMPTKPPHRAVDVPPLANGIAQSPEVTEMALLERSGWLADLQREIPPGLTPQAASGFIAVSSNVFDFDTARHCFTELESLMARVADAIDES
;
A
#
# COMPACT_ATOMS: atom_id res chain seq x y z
N MET A 1 -6.97 -4.14 5.83
CA MET A 1 -6.32 -5.43 5.48
C MET A 1 -7.26 -6.43 4.80
N TYR A 2 -8.46 -6.73 5.32
CA TYR A 2 -9.34 -7.77 4.76
C TYR A 2 -9.64 -7.65 3.25
N MET A 3 -9.99 -6.46 2.74
CA MET A 3 -10.26 -6.32 1.30
C MET A 3 -9.01 -6.54 0.46
N ALA A 4 -7.84 -6.09 0.92
CA ALA A 4 -6.58 -6.36 0.24
C ALA A 4 -6.30 -7.87 0.17
N SER A 5 -6.53 -8.63 1.26
CA SER A 5 -6.30 -10.08 1.28
C SER A 5 -7.23 -10.83 0.33
N VAL A 6 -8.52 -10.46 0.28
CA VAL A 6 -9.49 -11.09 -0.63
C VAL A 6 -9.08 -10.89 -2.10
N VAL A 7 -8.67 -9.68 -2.46
CA VAL A 7 -8.27 -9.37 -3.85
C VAL A 7 -6.93 -10.03 -4.20
N LEU A 8 -5.96 -10.04 -3.28
CA LEU A 8 -4.68 -10.75 -3.45
C LEU A 8 -4.89 -12.25 -3.69
N GLU A 9 -5.74 -12.88 -2.88
CA GLU A 9 -6.04 -14.30 -3.02
C GLU A 9 -6.77 -14.60 -4.34
N SER A 10 -7.70 -13.73 -4.74
CA SER A 10 -8.38 -13.83 -6.03
C SER A 10 -7.41 -13.69 -7.21
N TRP A 11 -6.43 -12.78 -7.11
CA TRP A 11 -5.39 -12.62 -8.13
C TRP A 11 -4.49 -13.86 -8.21
N ARG A 12 -4.06 -14.41 -7.06
CA ARG A 12 -3.28 -15.65 -6.99
C ARG A 12 -4.00 -16.80 -7.71
N ASN A 13 -5.30 -16.96 -7.44
CA ASN A 13 -6.11 -18.00 -8.05
C ASN A 13 -6.29 -17.79 -9.56
N ALA A 14 -6.46 -16.54 -10.01
CA ALA A 14 -6.55 -16.23 -11.43
C ALA A 14 -5.23 -16.47 -12.19
N ILE A 15 -4.08 -16.24 -11.55
CA ILE A 15 -2.77 -16.61 -12.11
C ILE A 15 -2.69 -18.13 -12.28
N ALA A 16 -3.07 -18.89 -11.25
CA ALA A 16 -3.02 -20.35 -11.27
C ALA A 16 -3.98 -21.00 -12.27
N GLU A 17 -5.08 -20.33 -12.62
CA GLU A 17 -6.01 -20.80 -13.65
C GLU A 17 -5.43 -20.68 -15.08
N GLU A 18 -4.45 -19.80 -15.28
CA GLU A 18 -3.79 -19.53 -16.57
C GLU A 18 -4.76 -19.20 -17.74
N SER A 19 -5.98 -18.75 -17.42
CA SER A 19 -7.04 -18.47 -18.40
C SER A 19 -6.85 -17.13 -19.14
N LYS A 20 -6.03 -16.22 -18.60
CA LYS A 20 -5.78 -14.87 -19.13
C LYS A 20 -4.29 -14.54 -19.08
N PRO A 21 -3.78 -13.67 -19.98
CA PRO A 21 -2.40 -13.21 -19.92
C PRO A 21 -2.08 -12.53 -18.59
N LEU A 22 -0.87 -12.80 -18.05
CA LEU A 22 -0.43 -12.22 -16.77
C LEU A 22 -0.50 -10.69 -16.75
N SER A 23 -0.15 -10.02 -17.84
CA SER A 23 -0.23 -8.56 -17.95
C SER A 23 -1.66 -8.02 -17.78
N VAL A 24 -2.67 -8.74 -18.28
CA VAL A 24 -4.09 -8.40 -18.11
C VAL A 24 -4.51 -8.59 -16.66
N LEU A 25 -4.09 -9.69 -16.03
CA LEU A 25 -4.35 -9.93 -14.61
C LEU A 25 -3.70 -8.83 -13.76
N THR A 26 -2.44 -8.51 -13.97
CA THR A 26 -1.73 -7.46 -13.25
C THR A 26 -2.39 -6.09 -13.38
N ALA A 27 -2.78 -5.69 -14.59
CA ALA A 27 -3.49 -4.43 -14.81
C ALA A 27 -4.89 -4.40 -14.17
N SER A 28 -5.53 -5.55 -14.01
CA SER A 28 -6.88 -5.66 -13.43
C SER A 28 -6.86 -5.68 -11.90
N PHE A 29 -5.92 -6.42 -11.30
CA PHE A 29 -5.88 -6.64 -9.85
C PHE A 29 -4.95 -5.65 -9.12
N GLY A 30 -3.81 -5.29 -9.72
CA GLY A 30 -2.78 -4.46 -9.10
C GLY A 30 -3.31 -3.14 -8.51
N PRO A 31 -4.05 -2.31 -9.29
CA PRO A 31 -4.61 -1.06 -8.79
C PRO A 31 -5.57 -1.24 -7.61
N ALA A 32 -6.41 -2.29 -7.63
CA ALA A 32 -7.38 -2.56 -6.58
C ALA A 32 -6.70 -2.99 -5.27
N VAL A 33 -5.72 -3.90 -5.34
CA VAL A 33 -4.94 -4.31 -4.16
C VAL A 33 -4.20 -3.11 -3.58
N ARG A 34 -3.51 -2.33 -4.42
CA ARG A 34 -2.79 -1.14 -3.99
C ARG A 34 -3.69 -0.14 -3.27
N LEU A 35 -4.88 0.12 -3.80
CA LEU A 35 -5.85 1.02 -3.17
C LEU A 35 -6.25 0.53 -1.77
N HIS A 36 -6.59 -0.75 -1.62
CA HIS A 36 -6.97 -1.30 -0.31
C HIS A 36 -5.82 -1.32 0.70
N LEU A 37 -4.58 -1.50 0.25
CA LEU A 37 -3.40 -1.39 1.10
C LEU A 37 -3.15 0.06 1.54
N LEU A 38 -3.24 1.03 0.62
CA LEU A 38 -3.10 2.46 0.94
C LEU A 38 -4.21 2.95 1.86
N ASP A 39 -5.44 2.50 1.67
CA ASP A 39 -6.55 2.83 2.58
C ASP A 39 -6.28 2.27 3.99
N ALA A 40 -5.81 1.03 4.10
CA ALA A 40 -5.49 0.44 5.38
C ALA A 40 -4.34 1.18 6.09
N TYR A 41 -3.27 1.51 5.35
CA TYR A 41 -2.17 2.33 5.85
C TYR A 41 -2.65 3.70 6.34
N GLY A 42 -3.49 4.37 5.55
CA GLY A 42 -4.03 5.67 5.91
C GLY A 42 -4.88 5.66 7.17
N TRP A 43 -5.69 4.62 7.36
CA TRP A 43 -6.42 4.44 8.63
C TRP A 43 -5.47 4.20 9.82
N GLN A 44 -4.35 3.51 9.61
CA GLN A 44 -3.33 3.34 10.64
C GLN A 44 -2.68 4.67 11.04
N LEU A 45 -2.35 5.54 10.08
CA LEU A 45 -1.82 6.89 10.36
C LEU A 45 -2.77 7.69 11.26
N LEU A 46 -4.07 7.64 10.95
CA LEU A 46 -5.10 8.34 11.72
C LEU A 46 -5.26 7.75 13.12
N ALA A 47 -5.17 6.43 13.26
CA ALA A 47 -5.24 5.73 14.53
C ALA A 47 -4.09 6.11 15.48
N CYS A 48 -2.86 6.18 14.97
CA CYS A 48 -1.69 6.60 15.76
C CYS A 48 -1.84 8.02 16.34
N ASN A 49 -2.42 8.94 15.57
CA ASN A 49 -2.65 10.32 15.99
C ASN A 49 -3.93 10.53 16.81
N ARG A 50 -4.72 9.48 17.08
CA ARG A 50 -5.95 9.50 17.90
C ARG A 50 -6.91 10.64 17.53
N LEU A 51 -7.06 10.91 16.24
CA LEU A 51 -7.87 12.04 15.76
C LEU A 51 -9.34 11.89 16.15
N THR A 52 -9.92 12.95 16.69
CA THR A 52 -11.33 12.98 17.13
C THR A 52 -12.31 13.14 15.96
N SER A 53 -11.87 13.71 14.84
CA SER A 53 -12.66 13.86 13.62
C SER A 53 -12.02 13.06 12.49
N MET A 54 -12.70 12.00 12.06
CA MET A 54 -12.22 11.16 10.97
C MET A 54 -12.63 11.74 9.61
N PRO A 55 -11.70 11.87 8.65
CA PRO A 55 -12.04 12.24 7.28
C PRO A 55 -12.89 11.15 6.62
N THR A 56 -13.58 11.50 5.54
CA THR A 56 -14.40 10.54 4.76
C THR A 56 -13.55 9.52 3.99
N LYS A 57 -12.30 9.86 3.69
CA LYS A 57 -11.31 8.99 3.07
C LYS A 57 -10.00 9.06 3.84
N PRO A 58 -9.29 7.94 4.00
CA PRO A 58 -8.01 7.94 4.70
C PRO A 58 -6.93 8.66 3.86
N PRO A 59 -5.99 9.37 4.49
CA PRO A 59 -4.84 9.94 3.80
C PRO A 59 -3.92 8.81 3.32
N HIS A 60 -3.33 8.94 2.13
CA HIS A 60 -2.40 7.93 1.63
C HIS A 60 -0.93 8.28 1.91
N ARG A 61 -0.67 9.42 2.57
CA ARG A 61 0.65 9.88 3.01
C ARG A 61 0.61 10.49 4.41
N ALA A 62 1.72 10.41 5.13
CA ALA A 62 1.88 11.00 6.46
C ALA A 62 1.73 12.53 6.43
N VAL A 63 2.17 13.17 5.34
CA VAL A 63 2.03 14.64 5.16
C VAL A 63 0.59 15.09 4.93
N ASP A 64 -0.29 14.17 4.50
CA ASP A 64 -1.72 14.45 4.25
C ASP A 64 -2.57 14.21 5.51
N VAL A 65 -1.95 13.77 6.61
CA VAL A 65 -2.63 13.58 7.89
C VAL A 65 -3.09 14.93 8.44
N PRO A 66 -4.36 15.08 8.86
CA PRO A 66 -4.84 16.32 9.44
C PRO A 66 -3.97 16.81 10.60
N PRO A 67 -3.70 18.12 10.69
CA PRO A 67 -2.89 18.67 11.76
C PRO A 67 -3.58 18.45 13.12
N LEU A 68 -2.78 18.13 14.13
CA LEU A 68 -3.25 17.99 15.50
C LEU A 68 -3.56 19.36 16.11
N ALA A 69 -4.41 19.38 17.14
CA ALA A 69 -4.69 20.62 17.88
C ALA A 69 -3.40 21.20 18.50
N ASN A 70 -3.35 22.53 18.64
CA ASN A 70 -2.21 23.22 19.21
C ASN A 70 -1.79 22.62 20.57
N GLY A 71 -0.51 22.25 20.69
CA GLY A 71 0.05 21.66 21.90
C GLY A 71 0.03 20.13 21.94
N ILE A 72 -0.54 19.45 20.93
CA ILE A 72 -0.45 17.99 20.77
C ILE A 72 0.68 17.68 19.79
N ALA A 73 1.66 16.90 20.24
CA ALA A 73 2.75 16.43 19.39
C ALA A 73 2.27 15.27 18.48
N GLN A 74 2.82 15.22 17.27
CA GLN A 74 2.64 14.08 16.36
C GLN A 74 3.25 12.82 16.98
N SER A 75 2.57 11.68 16.81
CA SER A 75 3.07 10.43 17.37
C SER A 75 4.38 9.98 16.68
N PRO A 76 5.32 9.37 17.42
CA PRO A 76 6.59 8.92 16.87
C PRO A 76 6.39 7.88 15.75
N GLU A 77 5.34 7.06 15.82
CA GLU A 77 4.97 6.08 14.80
C GLU A 77 4.66 6.75 13.45
N VAL A 78 3.99 7.91 13.45
CA VAL A 78 3.71 8.66 12.21
C VAL A 78 4.99 9.24 11.62
N THR A 79 5.97 9.60 12.47
CA THR A 79 7.29 10.06 12.01
C THR A 79 8.10 8.92 11.38
N GLU A 80 8.05 7.73 11.98
CA GLU A 80 8.68 6.52 11.41
C GLU A 80 8.03 6.14 10.07
N MET A 81 6.70 6.16 10.01
CA MET A 81 5.97 5.90 8.76
C MET A 81 6.36 6.92 7.67
N ALA A 82 6.47 8.21 8.00
CA ALA A 82 6.96 9.23 7.06
C ALA A 82 8.38 8.97 6.55
N LEU A 83 9.24 8.29 7.33
CA LEU A 83 10.56 7.86 6.87
C LEU A 83 10.46 6.70 5.86
N LEU A 84 9.58 5.73 6.12
CA LEU A 84 9.32 4.60 5.22
C LEU A 84 8.72 5.05 3.87
N GLU A 85 7.96 6.15 3.84
CA GLU A 85 7.44 6.74 2.60
C GLU A 85 8.54 7.21 1.65
N ARG A 86 9.73 7.51 2.17
CA ARG A 86 10.84 8.04 1.37
C ARG A 86 11.57 6.94 0.60
N SER A 87 11.59 5.72 1.11
CA SER A 87 12.28 4.59 0.48
C SER A 87 11.80 3.23 1.01
N GLY A 88 11.94 2.19 0.19
CA GLY A 88 11.55 0.82 0.55
C GLY A 88 10.11 0.51 0.15
N TRP A 89 9.54 -0.51 0.79
CA TRP A 89 8.26 -1.10 0.38
C TRP A 89 7.09 -0.10 0.38
N LEU A 90 7.07 0.86 1.30
CA LEU A 90 5.98 1.84 1.37
C LEU A 90 6.08 2.88 0.25
N ALA A 91 7.30 3.25 -0.14
CA ALA A 91 7.53 4.06 -1.33
C ALA A 91 7.12 3.32 -2.62
N ASP A 92 7.35 2.00 -2.68
CA ASP A 92 6.87 1.16 -3.79
C ASP A 92 5.34 1.08 -3.82
N LEU A 93 4.70 0.96 -2.66
CA LEU A 93 3.25 0.97 -2.53
C LEU A 93 2.65 2.33 -2.94
N GLN A 94 3.27 3.45 -2.57
CA GLN A 94 2.79 4.80 -2.88
C GLN A 94 3.10 5.25 -4.31
N ARG A 95 3.98 4.56 -5.03
CA ARG A 95 4.27 4.87 -6.44
C ARG A 95 3.01 4.77 -7.30
N GLU A 96 2.79 5.74 -8.17
CA GLU A 96 1.64 5.72 -9.07
C GLU A 96 1.76 4.56 -10.08
N ILE A 97 0.65 3.86 -10.28
CA ILE A 97 0.54 2.82 -11.31
C ILE A 97 -0.03 3.48 -12.57
N PRO A 98 0.63 3.38 -13.73
CA PRO A 98 0.07 3.87 -14.98
C PRO A 98 -1.25 3.14 -15.30
N PRO A 99 -2.30 3.85 -15.75
CA PRO A 99 -3.57 3.23 -16.05
C PRO A 99 -3.47 2.32 -17.28
N GLY A 100 -4.18 1.20 -17.24
CA GLY A 100 -4.32 0.27 -18.37
C GLY A 100 -3.18 -0.74 -18.51
N LEU A 101 -3.10 -1.37 -19.67
CA LEU A 101 -2.04 -2.33 -19.99
C LEU A 101 -0.75 -1.57 -20.23
N THR A 102 0.30 -1.92 -19.49
CA THR A 102 1.65 -1.44 -19.79
C THR A 102 2.04 -1.97 -21.17
N PRO A 103 2.47 -1.11 -22.11
CA PRO A 103 2.90 -1.57 -23.42
C PRO A 103 4.05 -2.56 -23.26
N GLN A 104 3.86 -3.79 -23.75
CA GLN A 104 4.94 -4.75 -23.79
C GLN A 104 6.02 -4.19 -24.72
N ALA A 105 7.22 -3.94 -24.18
CA ALA A 105 8.34 -3.44 -24.98
C ALA A 105 8.55 -4.40 -26.16
N ALA A 106 8.53 -3.86 -27.38
CA ALA A 106 8.78 -4.62 -28.59
C ALA A 106 10.14 -5.35 -28.46
N SER A 107 10.15 -6.66 -28.71
CA SER A 107 11.34 -7.50 -28.66
C SER A 107 12.51 -6.83 -29.40
N GLY A 108 13.53 -6.40 -28.65
CA GLY A 108 14.70 -5.71 -29.20
C GLY A 108 15.40 -4.75 -28.24
N PHE A 109 14.75 -4.33 -27.15
CA PHE A 109 15.36 -3.46 -26.14
C PHE A 109 15.77 -4.24 -24.87
N ILE A 110 16.99 -4.00 -24.41
CA ILE A 110 17.55 -4.52 -23.15
C ILE A 110 16.72 -3.95 -21.99
N ALA A 111 16.17 -4.86 -21.19
CA ALA A 111 15.59 -4.69 -19.86
C ALA A 111 15.20 -3.24 -19.49
N VAL A 112 14.03 -2.80 -19.95
CA VAL A 112 13.32 -1.74 -19.22
C VAL A 112 12.85 -2.38 -17.92
N SER A 113 13.33 -1.89 -16.78
CA SER A 113 12.72 -2.20 -15.48
C SER A 113 11.29 -1.68 -15.52
N SER A 114 10.36 -2.56 -15.88
CA SER A 114 8.95 -2.22 -15.85
C SER A 114 8.60 -2.00 -14.40
N ASN A 115 8.36 -0.74 -14.04
CA ASN A 115 8.03 -0.27 -12.69
C ASN A 115 6.59 -0.67 -12.33
N VAL A 116 6.30 -1.96 -12.48
CA VAL A 116 4.96 -2.55 -12.45
C VAL A 116 4.71 -3.03 -11.03
N PHE A 117 3.59 -2.59 -10.46
CA PHE A 117 3.08 -3.14 -9.21
C PHE A 117 2.47 -4.51 -9.49
N ASP A 118 3.32 -5.54 -9.46
CA ASP A 118 2.97 -6.93 -9.73
C ASP A 118 2.52 -7.69 -8.47
N PHE A 119 2.21 -8.97 -8.64
CA PHE A 119 1.70 -9.81 -7.57
C PHE A 119 2.69 -9.93 -6.41
N ASP A 120 3.98 -10.10 -6.71
CA ASP A 120 5.02 -10.25 -5.68
C ASP A 120 5.24 -8.96 -4.90
N THR A 121 5.27 -7.81 -5.60
CA THR A 121 5.32 -6.49 -4.97
C THR A 121 4.11 -6.26 -4.06
N ALA A 122 2.90 -6.58 -4.55
CA ALA A 122 1.67 -6.45 -3.80
C ALA A 122 1.66 -7.34 -2.54
N ARG A 123 2.13 -8.58 -2.67
CA ARG A 123 2.21 -9.53 -1.57
C ARG A 123 3.26 -9.13 -0.54
N HIS A 124 4.41 -8.63 -0.99
CA HIS A 124 5.44 -8.09 -0.09
C HIS A 124 4.90 -6.89 0.70
N CYS A 125 4.26 -5.92 0.03
CA CYS A 125 3.65 -4.76 0.70
C CYS A 125 2.57 -5.17 1.71
N PHE A 126 1.77 -6.20 1.41
CA PHE A 126 0.77 -6.72 2.34
C PHE A 126 1.41 -7.23 3.64
N THR A 127 2.44 -8.08 3.53
CA THR A 127 3.14 -8.66 4.70
C THR A 127 3.84 -7.59 5.54
N GLU A 128 4.49 -6.62 4.89
CA GLU A 128 5.17 -5.52 5.59
C GLU A 128 4.17 -4.62 6.31
N LEU A 129 3.03 -4.30 5.69
CA LEU A 129 1.99 -3.52 6.33
C LEU A 129 1.35 -4.26 7.52
N GLU A 130 1.08 -5.56 7.38
CA GLU A 130 0.59 -6.39 8.49
C GLU A 130 1.58 -6.39 9.66
N SER A 131 2.86 -6.57 9.37
CA SER A 131 3.93 -6.54 10.38
C SER A 131 4.04 -5.17 11.05
N LEU A 132 3.91 -4.09 10.29
CA LEU A 132 3.91 -2.72 10.83
C LEU A 132 2.70 -2.49 11.75
N MET A 133 1.50 -2.89 11.33
CA MET A 133 0.28 -2.74 12.13
C MET A 133 0.36 -3.52 13.44
N ALA A 134 0.92 -4.74 13.41
CA ALA A 134 1.14 -5.54 14.62
C ALA A 134 2.11 -4.86 15.60
N ARG A 135 3.27 -4.39 15.12
CA ARG A 135 4.24 -3.67 15.97
C ARG A 135 3.64 -2.42 16.62
N VAL A 136 2.84 -1.66 15.87
CA VAL A 136 2.18 -0.46 16.40
C VAL A 136 1.11 -0.81 17.44
N ALA A 137 0.35 -1.90 17.23
CA ALA A 137 -0.62 -2.36 18.22
C ALA A 137 0.06 -2.76 19.54
N ASP A 138 1.14 -3.55 19.46
CA ASP A 138 1.92 -3.97 20.63
C ASP A 138 2.48 -2.76 21.41
N ALA A 139 3.00 -1.74 20.70
CA ALA A 139 3.53 -0.53 21.33
C ALA A 139 2.44 0.30 22.06
N ILE A 140 1.21 0.30 21.53
CA ILE A 140 0.06 0.98 22.16
C ILE A 140 -0.38 0.26 23.43
N ASP A 141 -0.40 -1.07 23.44
CA ASP A 141 -0.81 -1.87 24.60
C ASP A 141 0.22 -1.84 25.75
N GLU A 142 1.51 -1.60 25.44
CA GLU A 142 2.59 -1.52 26.44
C GLU A 142 2.72 -0.12 27.09
N SER A 143 2.06 0.91 26.54
CA SER A 143 2.16 2.32 26.97
C SER A 143 1.04 2.77 27.92
#